data_AF-M6CTE4-F1
#
_entry.id   AF-M6CTE4-F1
#
_cell.length_a   1.000
_cell.length_b   1.000
_cell.length_c   1.000
_cell.angle_alpha   90.00
_cell.angle_beta   90.00
_cell.angle_gamma   90.00
#
_symmetry.space_group_name_H-M   'P 1'
#
loop_
_entity.id
_entity.type
_entity.pdbx_description
1 polymer ?
#
loop_
_entity_poly.entity_id
_entity_poly.type
_entity_poly.pdbx_seq_one_letter_code
_entity_poly.pdbx_strand_id
1 'polypeptide(L)'
;MIQRSILIFAVILSFVLCKKDSNDDDLTVAALAALAGGGFCNGSAVSTGVTVSKGTATLDASSGCVTGVTTCMDSSLPSWIKDNFKCSVAYVSGSSYVFKSQNIPNTKSYYYGSTSPLFESLPAGNMSAGNNSVSSQKFVYTVPSTPAKGSGTVGTQGGLVSIGITVNGLAIFNNAANPPDTLAVEAQTFDNFGGHPQNTGVYHHHAAVTKVSNNDANLIGVILDGYAIYGKKCDNGTAATGDDFTPADLDALHGHTKATVHFSTPTYHYHLAADATAGIDTLMGSFFYGVVGSVSN
;
A
#
# COMPACT_ATOMS: atom_id res chain seq x y z
N MET A 1 60.08 2.17 -13.21
CA MET A 1 59.45 0.96 -13.81
C MET A 1 58.69 0.27 -12.70
N ILE A 2 57.37 0.32 -12.58
CA ILE A 2 56.34 -0.08 -13.54
C ILE A 2 55.08 0.79 -13.30
N GLN A 3 54.54 1.33 -14.38
CA GLN A 3 53.36 2.20 -14.44
C GLN A 3 52.11 1.29 -14.53
N ARG A 4 51.16 1.42 -13.59
CA ARG A 4 49.87 0.70 -13.66
C ARG A 4 48.85 1.58 -14.36
N SER A 5 48.54 1.24 -15.61
CA SER A 5 47.52 1.89 -16.43
C SER A 5 46.12 1.60 -15.87
N ILE A 6 45.35 2.67 -15.63
CA ILE A 6 43.91 2.60 -15.36
C ILE A 6 43.20 2.54 -16.72
N LEU A 7 42.47 1.45 -16.96
CA LEU A 7 41.65 1.28 -18.16
C LEU A 7 40.30 1.97 -17.92
N ILE A 8 40.13 3.17 -18.48
CA ILE A 8 38.84 3.88 -18.49
C ILE A 8 38.05 3.34 -19.68
N PHE A 9 36.97 2.61 -19.41
CA PHE A 9 36.02 2.17 -20.43
C PHE A 9 35.10 3.35 -20.77
N ALA A 10 35.42 4.08 -21.85
CA ALA A 10 34.53 5.10 -22.39
C ALA A 10 33.43 4.42 -23.22
N VAL A 11 32.22 4.35 -22.68
CA VAL A 11 31.03 3.97 -23.45
C VAL A 11 30.65 5.15 -24.33
N ILE A 12 30.92 5.04 -25.63
CA ILE A 12 30.46 6.00 -26.64
C ILE A 12 28.98 5.74 -26.88
N LEU A 13 28.13 6.67 -26.41
CA LEU A 13 26.71 6.67 -26.76
C LEU A 13 26.55 7.41 -28.09
N SER A 14 26.38 6.64 -29.16
CA SER A 14 26.08 7.16 -30.50
C SER A 14 24.67 7.74 -30.52
N PHE A 15 24.54 9.06 -30.50
CA PHE A 15 23.27 9.72 -30.81
C PHE A 15 22.99 9.61 -32.31
N VAL A 16 22.07 8.73 -32.68
CA VAL A 16 21.42 8.79 -34.00
C VAL A 16 20.46 9.98 -33.95
N LEU A 17 20.88 11.09 -34.56
CA LEU A 17 20.00 12.21 -34.89
C LEU A 17 19.00 11.74 -35.95
N CYS A 18 17.83 11.29 -35.51
CA CYS A 18 16.69 11.09 -36.40
C CYS A 18 16.03 12.44 -36.67
N LYS A 19 15.74 12.66 -37.95
CA LYS A 19 15.20 13.89 -38.51
C LYS A 19 13.77 14.10 -37.98
N LYS A 20 13.50 15.32 -37.53
CA LYS A 20 12.18 15.80 -37.08
C LYS A 20 11.13 15.59 -38.16
N ASP A 21 10.22 14.64 -37.94
CA ASP A 21 8.88 14.67 -38.49
C ASP A 21 7.89 14.80 -37.33
N SER A 22 7.02 15.78 -37.47
CA SER A 22 6.04 16.19 -36.47
C SER A 22 5.04 15.08 -36.22
N ASN A 23 5.06 14.48 -35.03
CA ASN A 23 3.89 14.07 -34.27
C ASN A 23 4.33 13.78 -32.83
N ASP A 24 3.53 14.27 -31.89
CA ASP A 24 3.73 14.17 -30.45
C ASP A 24 3.86 12.70 -30.02
N ASP A 25 4.98 12.29 -29.41
CA ASP A 25 5.09 11.08 -28.56
C ASP A 25 6.46 10.90 -27.83
N ASP A 26 7.46 11.77 -28.06
CA ASP A 26 8.82 11.58 -27.51
C ASP A 26 9.00 11.86 -26.00
N LEU A 27 7.95 12.25 -25.27
CA LEU A 27 8.03 12.48 -23.82
C LEU A 27 7.94 11.18 -22.99
N THR A 28 7.49 10.08 -23.60
CA THR A 28 7.22 8.82 -22.90
C THR A 28 8.47 7.95 -22.70
N VAL A 29 9.45 8.06 -23.60
CA VAL A 29 10.67 7.22 -23.55
C VAL A 29 11.69 7.73 -22.53
N ALA A 30 11.76 9.04 -22.29
CA ALA A 30 12.65 9.61 -21.28
C ALA A 30 12.25 9.26 -19.83
N ALA A 31 10.97 8.98 -19.57
CA ALA A 31 10.48 8.59 -18.25
C ALA A 31 10.80 7.12 -17.88
N LEU A 32 11.03 6.26 -18.86
CA LEU A 32 11.28 4.83 -18.63
C LEU A 32 12.76 4.53 -18.30
N ALA A 33 13.68 5.45 -18.61
CA ALA A 33 15.11 5.28 -18.41
C ALA A 33 15.60 5.59 -16.96
N ALA A 34 14.72 6.03 -16.06
CA ALA A 34 15.11 6.44 -14.70
C ALA A 34 15.23 5.28 -13.67
N LEU A 35 15.00 4.02 -14.06
CA LEU A 35 14.89 2.91 -13.09
C LEU A 35 16.05 1.91 -13.08
N ALA A 36 17.16 2.18 -13.78
CA ALA A 36 18.33 1.29 -13.77
C ALA A 36 19.57 2.01 -13.24
N GLY A 37 19.61 2.27 -11.92
CA GLY A 37 20.86 2.59 -11.23
C GLY A 37 20.73 3.63 -10.14
N GLY A 38 20.59 3.20 -8.89
CA GLY A 38 21.02 3.90 -7.67
C GLY A 38 20.58 5.36 -7.42
N GLY A 39 19.73 5.93 -8.26
CA GLY A 39 19.23 7.30 -8.17
C GLY A 39 17.86 7.29 -7.52
N PHE A 40 17.69 8.09 -6.49
CA PHE A 40 16.39 8.32 -5.88
C PHE A 40 15.40 8.84 -6.94
N CYS A 41 14.21 8.27 -6.97
CA CYS A 41 13.16 8.70 -7.88
C CYS A 41 12.51 10.00 -7.36
N ASN A 42 12.08 10.88 -8.26
CA ASN A 42 11.28 12.07 -7.91
C ASN A 42 9.79 11.71 -7.90
N GLY A 43 9.24 11.36 -6.75
CA GLY A 43 7.87 10.84 -6.65
C GLY A 43 6.79 11.83 -7.07
N SER A 44 7.08 13.14 -7.04
CA SER A 44 6.12 14.18 -7.45
C SER A 44 5.78 14.09 -8.95
N ALA A 45 6.78 13.82 -9.78
CA ALA A 45 6.66 13.77 -11.24
C ALA A 45 6.40 12.36 -11.80
N VAL A 46 6.60 11.31 -10.99
CA VAL A 46 6.47 9.92 -11.43
C VAL A 46 5.00 9.48 -11.48
N SER A 47 4.65 8.79 -12.57
CA SER A 47 3.37 8.08 -12.72
C SER A 47 3.36 6.79 -11.89
N THR A 48 2.18 6.32 -11.50
CA THR A 48 2.00 4.99 -10.87
C THR A 48 2.20 3.82 -11.85
N GLY A 49 2.49 4.13 -13.11
CA GLY A 49 2.82 3.20 -14.17
C GLY A 49 1.78 3.22 -15.29
N VAL A 50 1.56 2.07 -15.92
CA VAL A 50 0.52 1.88 -16.95
C VAL A 50 -0.67 1.15 -16.35
N THR A 51 -1.87 1.46 -16.85
CA THR A 51 -3.11 0.79 -16.44
C THR A 51 -3.00 -0.72 -16.66
N VAL A 52 -3.16 -1.47 -15.58
CA VAL A 52 -3.16 -2.94 -15.58
C VAL A 52 -4.54 -3.45 -15.99
N SER A 53 -4.57 -4.32 -17.00
CA SER A 53 -5.75 -5.12 -17.35
C SER A 53 -5.77 -6.43 -16.57
N LYS A 54 -6.89 -6.72 -15.89
CA LYS A 54 -7.03 -7.91 -15.03
C LYS A 54 -6.73 -9.22 -15.77
N GLY A 55 -7.14 -9.33 -17.04
CA GLY A 55 -7.04 -10.57 -17.82
C GLY A 55 -5.61 -10.89 -18.29
N THR A 56 -4.69 -9.94 -18.22
CA THR A 56 -3.30 -10.10 -18.66
C THR A 56 -2.29 -9.78 -17.57
N ALA A 57 -2.75 -9.58 -16.32
CA ALA A 57 -1.90 -9.21 -15.21
C ALA A 57 -0.89 -10.33 -14.90
N THR A 58 0.37 -9.96 -14.74
CA THR A 58 1.48 -10.85 -14.38
C THR A 58 2.29 -10.24 -13.24
N LEU A 59 2.88 -11.06 -12.38
CA LEU A 59 3.80 -10.58 -11.35
C LEU A 59 5.19 -10.41 -11.97
N ASP A 60 5.77 -9.22 -11.83
CA ASP A 60 7.18 -8.99 -12.11
C ASP A 60 8.01 -9.42 -10.88
N ALA A 61 8.82 -10.45 -11.06
CA ALA A 61 9.65 -11.02 -10.00
C ALA A 61 10.73 -10.05 -9.49
N SER A 62 11.18 -9.10 -10.31
CA SER A 62 12.22 -8.15 -9.93
C SER A 62 11.67 -7.04 -9.02
N SER A 63 10.51 -6.48 -9.36
CA SER A 63 9.86 -5.45 -8.53
C SER A 63 8.99 -6.03 -7.41
N GLY A 64 8.52 -7.28 -7.55
CA GLY A 64 7.51 -7.86 -6.67
C GLY A 64 6.14 -7.18 -6.79
N CYS A 65 5.90 -6.46 -7.88
CA CYS A 65 4.64 -5.78 -8.23
C CYS A 65 4.05 -6.37 -9.50
N VAL A 66 2.79 -6.05 -9.79
CA VAL A 66 2.20 -6.42 -11.08
C VAL A 66 2.90 -5.65 -12.20
N THR A 67 3.21 -6.32 -13.31
CA THR A 67 3.89 -5.73 -14.47
C THR A 67 3.16 -4.46 -14.91
N GLY A 68 3.90 -3.35 -14.99
CA GLY A 68 3.35 -2.04 -15.32
C GLY A 68 3.00 -1.17 -14.10
N VAL A 69 3.06 -1.70 -12.87
CA VAL A 69 2.95 -0.91 -11.63
C VAL A 69 4.34 -0.42 -11.20
N THR A 70 4.44 0.87 -10.90
CA THR A 70 5.69 1.50 -10.48
C THR A 70 5.83 1.53 -8.95
N THR A 71 7.02 1.17 -8.46
CA THR A 71 7.48 1.52 -7.11
C THR A 71 8.40 2.72 -7.20
N CYS A 72 8.08 3.79 -6.47
CA CYS A 72 8.98 4.93 -6.33
C CYS A 72 8.81 5.57 -4.96
N MET A 73 9.82 5.46 -4.10
CA MET A 73 9.88 6.15 -2.81
C MET A 73 10.90 7.28 -2.90
N ASP A 74 10.44 8.53 -2.84
CA ASP A 74 11.33 9.69 -2.90
C ASP A 74 12.35 9.70 -1.75
N SER A 75 13.56 10.17 -2.03
CA SER A 75 14.65 10.35 -1.07
C SER A 75 14.26 11.09 0.21
N SER A 76 13.34 12.05 0.12
CA SER A 76 12.92 12.91 1.22
C SER A 76 12.03 12.19 2.25
N LEU A 77 11.50 11.02 1.90
CA LEU A 77 10.68 10.23 2.82
C LEU A 77 11.54 9.65 3.97
N PRO A 78 10.94 9.43 5.15
CA PRO A 78 11.59 8.70 6.23
C PRO A 78 11.83 7.23 5.86
N SER A 79 12.82 6.59 6.48
CA SER A 79 13.20 5.18 6.24
C SER A 79 12.03 4.22 6.43
N TRP A 80 11.20 4.42 7.45
CA TRP A 80 10.04 3.56 7.70
C TRP A 80 9.04 3.53 6.52
N ILE A 81 9.03 4.55 5.66
CA ILE A 81 8.28 4.52 4.39
C ILE A 81 9.15 3.94 3.27
N LYS A 82 10.35 4.50 3.05
CA LYS A 82 11.21 4.14 1.90
C LYS A 82 11.56 2.65 1.85
N ASP A 83 11.77 2.05 3.01
CA ASP A 83 12.31 0.70 3.11
C ASP A 83 11.19 -0.35 3.17
N ASN A 84 9.94 0.07 3.41
CA ASN A 84 8.81 -0.84 3.61
C ASN A 84 7.76 -0.77 2.50
N PHE A 85 7.56 0.39 1.86
CA PHE A 85 6.51 0.56 0.86
C PHE A 85 6.97 0.18 -0.55
N LYS A 86 6.07 -0.49 -1.28
CA LYS A 86 6.23 -0.83 -2.71
C LYS A 86 4.89 -0.82 -3.44
N CYS A 87 4.95 -0.99 -4.76
CA CYS A 87 3.81 -0.98 -5.69
C CYS A 87 2.96 0.31 -5.59
N SER A 88 3.62 1.39 -5.20
CA SER A 88 3.08 2.72 -5.03
C SER A 88 4.18 3.75 -5.26
N VAL A 89 3.78 5.00 -5.49
CA VAL A 89 4.69 6.14 -5.61
C VAL A 89 4.47 7.03 -4.40
N ALA A 90 5.52 7.43 -3.69
CA ALA A 90 5.39 8.33 -2.56
C ALA A 90 6.45 9.43 -2.54
N TYR A 91 6.10 10.58 -1.97
CA TYR A 91 6.97 11.75 -1.82
C TYR A 91 6.50 12.67 -0.69
N VAL A 92 7.37 13.59 -0.27
CA VAL A 92 7.00 14.67 0.67
C VAL A 92 6.46 15.86 -0.11
N SER A 93 5.32 16.40 0.33
CA SER A 93 4.76 17.65 -0.19
C SER A 93 4.35 18.55 0.99
N GLY A 94 5.14 19.58 1.27
CA GLY A 94 4.94 20.43 2.45
C GLY A 94 5.01 19.61 3.74
N SER A 95 3.94 19.67 4.55
CA SER A 95 3.80 18.92 5.81
C SER A 95 3.04 17.59 5.64
N SER A 96 3.13 16.98 4.47
CA SER A 96 2.42 15.75 4.15
C SER A 96 3.30 14.74 3.43
N TYR A 97 3.03 13.47 3.66
CA TYR A 97 3.43 12.39 2.75
C TYR A 97 2.30 12.18 1.74
N VAL A 98 2.64 12.16 0.46
CA VAL A 98 1.69 11.86 -0.61
C VAL A 98 2.00 10.48 -1.15
N PHE A 99 0.99 9.61 -1.21
CA PHE A 99 1.06 8.29 -1.83
C PHE A 99 0.13 8.25 -3.04
N LYS A 100 0.62 7.73 -4.17
CA LYS A 100 -0.18 7.42 -5.35
C LYS A 100 -0.17 5.91 -5.57
N SER A 101 -1.32 5.32 -5.88
CA SER A 101 -1.43 3.88 -6.12
C SER A 101 -2.40 3.50 -7.21
N GLN A 102 -2.04 2.49 -8.00
CA GLN A 102 -2.98 1.80 -8.91
C GLN A 102 -3.89 0.81 -8.17
N ASN A 103 -3.60 0.50 -6.91
CA ASN A 103 -4.39 -0.42 -6.08
C ASN A 103 -4.64 -1.78 -6.76
N ILE A 104 -3.56 -2.36 -7.26
CA ILE A 104 -3.57 -3.66 -7.94
C ILE A 104 -2.89 -4.68 -7.02
N PRO A 105 -3.60 -5.74 -6.57
CA PRO A 105 -3.04 -6.75 -5.68
C PRO A 105 -1.87 -7.48 -6.35
N ASN A 106 -0.68 -7.39 -5.77
CA ASN A 106 0.52 -8.11 -6.22
C ASN A 106 0.56 -9.58 -5.74
N THR A 107 -0.62 -10.19 -5.63
CA THR A 107 -0.85 -11.58 -5.28
C THR A 107 -1.73 -12.23 -6.33
N LYS A 108 -1.86 -13.56 -6.27
CA LYS A 108 -2.98 -14.19 -6.95
C LYS A 108 -4.28 -13.80 -6.26
N SER A 109 -5.38 -13.84 -7.02
CA SER A 109 -6.72 -13.59 -6.51
C SER A 109 -7.77 -14.17 -7.47
N TYR A 110 -8.89 -14.61 -6.91
CA TYR A 110 -10.08 -14.94 -7.70
C TYR A 110 -10.55 -13.78 -8.56
N TYR A 111 -10.38 -12.56 -8.06
CA TYR A 111 -10.93 -11.34 -8.63
C TYR A 111 -10.20 -10.80 -9.87
N TYR A 112 -9.11 -11.46 -10.28
CA TYR A 112 -8.50 -11.24 -11.60
C TYR A 112 -9.30 -11.90 -12.74
N GLY A 113 -10.10 -12.92 -12.43
CA GLY A 113 -10.84 -13.72 -13.41
C GLY A 113 -10.00 -14.85 -14.01
N SER A 114 -10.67 -15.95 -14.39
CA SER A 114 -10.06 -17.24 -14.71
C SER A 114 -9.07 -17.26 -15.89
N THR A 115 -9.07 -16.24 -16.73
CA THR A 115 -8.13 -16.12 -17.86
C THR A 115 -6.80 -15.48 -17.46
N SER A 116 -6.73 -14.86 -16.28
CA SER A 116 -5.54 -14.14 -15.82
C SER A 116 -4.46 -15.09 -15.32
N PRO A 117 -3.17 -14.81 -15.60
CA PRO A 117 -2.05 -15.49 -14.95
C PRO A 117 -2.04 -15.34 -13.41
N LEU A 118 -2.67 -14.28 -12.88
CA LEU A 118 -2.82 -14.05 -11.43
C LEU A 118 -4.13 -14.61 -10.86
N PHE A 119 -4.84 -15.46 -11.60
CA PHE A 119 -6.01 -16.13 -11.07
C PHE A 119 -5.66 -17.25 -10.06
N GLU A 120 -6.47 -17.36 -9.02
CA GLU A 120 -6.61 -18.55 -8.19
C GLU A 120 -8.06 -18.69 -7.70
N SER A 121 -8.46 -19.88 -7.25
CA SER A 121 -9.78 -20.07 -6.65
C SER A 121 -9.89 -19.40 -5.28
N LEU A 122 -11.11 -18.98 -4.91
CA LEU A 122 -11.42 -18.57 -3.55
C LEU A 122 -11.10 -19.67 -2.52
N PRO A 123 -10.85 -19.29 -1.25
CA PRO A 123 -10.79 -20.25 -0.15
C PRO A 123 -12.01 -21.18 -0.13
N ALA A 124 -11.81 -22.42 0.33
CA ALA A 124 -12.93 -23.35 0.47
C ALA A 124 -13.98 -22.80 1.47
N GLY A 125 -15.24 -22.75 1.06
CA GLY A 125 -16.34 -22.18 1.85
C GLY A 125 -16.60 -20.69 1.61
N ASN A 126 -15.70 -19.99 0.91
CA ASN A 126 -15.92 -18.60 0.51
C ASN A 126 -16.78 -18.52 -0.76
N MET A 127 -17.44 -17.37 -0.96
CA MET A 127 -18.29 -17.04 -2.10
C MET A 127 -17.77 -15.80 -2.82
N SER A 128 -18.08 -15.64 -4.11
CA SER A 128 -17.67 -14.43 -4.84
C SER A 128 -18.41 -13.19 -4.34
N ALA A 129 -17.72 -12.04 -4.32
CA ALA A 129 -18.33 -10.71 -4.20
C ALA A 129 -19.14 -10.34 -5.48
N GLY A 130 -20.15 -11.14 -5.81
CA GLY A 130 -20.92 -11.00 -7.05
C GLY A 130 -20.04 -11.02 -8.30
N ASN A 131 -20.25 -10.03 -9.18
CA ASN A 131 -19.47 -9.84 -10.41
C ASN A 131 -18.30 -8.87 -10.24
N ASN A 132 -17.95 -8.49 -9.01
CA ASN A 132 -16.87 -7.56 -8.75
C ASN A 132 -15.54 -8.13 -9.25
N SER A 133 -14.66 -7.25 -9.72
CA SER A 133 -13.33 -7.64 -10.19
C SER A 133 -12.34 -6.51 -9.99
N VAL A 134 -11.07 -6.86 -9.86
CA VAL A 134 -9.98 -5.88 -9.72
C VAL A 134 -9.91 -4.98 -10.95
N SER A 135 -9.75 -3.69 -10.73
CA SER A 135 -9.44 -2.70 -11.77
C SER A 135 -8.40 -1.70 -11.26
N SER A 136 -7.62 -1.13 -12.19
CA SER A 136 -6.62 -0.11 -11.83
C SER A 136 -7.30 1.17 -11.37
N GLN A 137 -6.80 1.72 -10.27
CA GLN A 137 -7.26 2.95 -9.63
C GLN A 137 -6.26 4.09 -9.87
N LYS A 138 -6.62 5.30 -9.44
CA LYS A 138 -5.76 6.49 -9.47
C LYS A 138 -5.71 7.15 -8.09
N PHE A 139 -5.58 6.34 -7.04
CA PHE A 139 -5.58 6.85 -5.69
C PHE A 139 -4.47 7.87 -5.47
N VAL A 140 -4.82 8.94 -4.77
CA VAL A 140 -3.88 9.90 -4.19
C VAL A 140 -4.26 10.10 -2.73
N TYR A 141 -3.41 9.61 -1.83
CA TYR A 141 -3.49 9.81 -0.39
C TYR A 141 -2.57 10.96 0.00
N THR A 142 -3.07 11.93 0.75
CA THR A 142 -2.26 12.99 1.37
C THR A 142 -2.40 12.82 2.88
N VAL A 143 -1.35 12.33 3.53
CA VAL A 143 -1.35 12.04 4.97
C VAL A 143 -0.43 13.03 5.70
N PRO A 144 -0.78 13.50 6.92
CA PRO A 144 0.10 14.37 7.70
C PRO A 144 1.46 13.72 7.96
N SER A 145 2.56 14.46 7.72
CA SER A 145 3.91 13.95 7.99
C SER A 145 4.27 13.93 9.48
N THR A 146 3.53 14.72 10.27
CA THR A 146 3.62 14.81 11.72
C THR A 146 2.20 14.65 12.28
N PRO A 147 1.77 13.42 12.56
CA PRO A 147 0.42 13.15 13.05
C PRO A 147 0.15 13.89 14.35
N ALA A 148 -1.03 14.50 14.45
CA ALA A 148 -1.50 15.18 15.65
C ALA A 148 -2.80 14.55 16.09
N LYS A 149 -2.95 14.35 17.41
CA LYS A 149 -4.20 13.85 18.00
C LYS A 149 -5.37 14.76 17.61
N GLY A 150 -6.41 14.16 17.06
CA GLY A 150 -7.66 14.82 16.69
C GLY A 150 -8.70 14.73 17.81
N SER A 151 -9.98 14.88 17.44
CA SER A 151 -11.09 14.77 18.39
C SER A 151 -11.43 13.31 18.77
N GLY A 152 -10.98 12.33 17.98
CA GLY A 152 -11.41 10.93 18.11
C GLY A 152 -12.85 10.68 17.65
N THR A 153 -13.49 11.65 16.97
CA THR A 153 -14.91 11.59 16.56
C THR A 153 -15.12 11.69 15.05
N VAL A 154 -14.05 11.83 14.27
CA VAL A 154 -14.14 11.83 12.80
C VAL A 154 -14.34 10.39 12.34
N GLY A 155 -15.53 10.09 11.82
CA GLY A 155 -15.92 8.73 11.44
C GLY A 155 -15.19 8.25 10.18
N THR A 156 -14.84 6.97 10.18
CA THR A 156 -14.20 6.28 9.03
C THR A 156 -15.19 5.88 7.94
N GLN A 157 -16.49 6.09 8.19
CA GLN A 157 -17.62 5.69 7.32
C GLN A 157 -18.16 6.84 6.45
N GLY A 158 -17.62 8.05 6.58
CA GLY A 158 -18.15 9.28 5.97
C GLY A 158 -17.83 9.47 4.49
N GLY A 159 -18.23 8.55 3.61
CA GLY A 159 -18.09 8.69 2.15
C GLY A 159 -16.64 8.64 1.62
N LEU A 160 -15.70 8.19 2.47
CA LEU A 160 -14.31 7.97 2.10
C LEU A 160 -14.19 6.75 1.20
N VAL A 161 -13.43 6.86 0.11
CA VAL A 161 -13.14 5.75 -0.80
C VAL A 161 -12.12 4.76 -0.25
N SER A 162 -11.37 5.15 0.79
CA SER A 162 -10.38 4.36 1.53
C SER A 162 -9.93 5.16 2.76
N ILE A 163 -9.45 4.50 3.82
CA ILE A 163 -8.98 5.14 5.05
C ILE A 163 -7.48 5.04 5.28
N GLY A 164 -6.75 4.39 4.36
CA GLY A 164 -5.32 4.22 4.45
C GLY A 164 -4.77 3.42 3.28
N ILE A 165 -3.46 3.25 3.26
CA ILE A 165 -2.73 2.51 2.24
C ILE A 165 -1.80 1.51 2.89
N THR A 166 -1.83 0.25 2.43
CA THR A 166 -0.92 -0.79 2.88
C THR A 166 0.48 -0.60 2.29
N VAL A 167 1.49 -1.25 2.89
CA VAL A 167 2.87 -1.23 2.38
C VAL A 167 3.02 -1.80 0.97
N ASN A 168 2.08 -2.61 0.49
CA ASN A 168 2.02 -3.08 -0.90
C ASN A 168 1.06 -2.28 -1.79
N GLY A 169 0.66 -1.08 -1.36
CA GLY A 169 -0.08 -0.13 -2.17
C GLY A 169 -1.58 -0.38 -2.29
N LEU A 170 -2.17 -1.21 -1.41
CA LEU A 170 -3.59 -1.54 -1.45
C LEU A 170 -4.40 -0.68 -0.49
N ALA A 171 -5.65 -0.43 -0.85
CA ALA A 171 -6.56 0.36 -0.06
C ALA A 171 -6.91 -0.35 1.25
N ILE A 172 -6.85 0.39 2.35
CA ILE A 172 -7.41 -0.01 3.65
C ILE A 172 -8.83 0.56 3.71
N PHE A 173 -9.79 -0.27 4.06
CA PHE A 173 -11.19 0.12 4.31
C PHE A 173 -11.50 0.03 5.80
N ASN A 174 -12.59 0.65 6.20
CA ASN A 174 -13.04 0.72 7.59
C ASN A 174 -13.62 -0.62 8.07
N ASN A 175 -14.07 -0.66 9.33
CA ASN A 175 -14.71 -1.83 9.92
C ASN A 175 -16.18 -2.04 9.52
N ALA A 176 -16.67 -1.39 8.46
CA ALA A 176 -18.06 -1.49 8.03
C ALA A 176 -18.18 -2.20 6.68
N ALA A 177 -19.25 -2.99 6.56
CA ALA A 177 -19.77 -3.46 5.29
C ALA A 177 -20.85 -2.49 4.77
N ASN A 178 -21.21 -2.60 3.50
CA ASN A 178 -22.35 -1.87 2.97
C ASN A 178 -23.66 -2.46 3.54
N PRO A 179 -24.51 -1.66 4.22
CA PRO A 179 -25.79 -2.15 4.73
C PRO A 179 -26.66 -2.75 3.60
N PRO A 180 -27.36 -3.86 3.84
CA PRO A 180 -27.65 -4.48 5.16
C PRO A 180 -26.61 -5.50 5.65
N ASP A 181 -25.51 -5.72 4.92
CA ASP A 181 -24.53 -6.75 5.27
C ASP A 181 -23.71 -6.39 6.52
N THR A 182 -23.16 -7.40 7.18
CA THR A 182 -22.14 -7.24 8.23
C THR A 182 -20.78 -7.59 7.68
N LEU A 183 -19.72 -7.06 8.29
CA LEU A 183 -18.36 -7.36 7.83
C LEU A 183 -18.01 -8.85 7.99
N ALA A 184 -18.54 -9.53 9.00
CA ALA A 184 -18.40 -10.99 9.14
C ALA A 184 -19.01 -11.76 7.96
N VAL A 185 -20.09 -11.26 7.37
CA VAL A 185 -20.69 -11.85 6.15
C VAL A 185 -19.83 -11.51 4.93
N GLU A 186 -19.42 -10.25 4.80
CA GLU A 186 -18.57 -9.79 3.70
C GLU A 186 -17.21 -10.51 3.66
N ALA A 187 -16.68 -10.92 4.81
CA ALA A 187 -15.45 -11.70 4.93
C ALA A 187 -15.51 -13.06 4.22
N GLN A 188 -16.70 -13.60 3.97
CA GLN A 188 -16.88 -14.80 3.14
C GLN A 188 -16.52 -14.55 1.67
N THR A 189 -16.32 -13.30 1.28
CA THR A 189 -15.90 -12.91 -0.07
C THR A 189 -14.41 -12.63 -0.18
N PHE A 190 -13.65 -12.70 0.90
CA PHE A 190 -12.22 -12.46 0.81
C PHE A 190 -11.51 -13.57 0.02
N ASP A 191 -10.47 -13.20 -0.72
CA ASP A 191 -9.57 -14.15 -1.35
C ASP A 191 -8.57 -14.74 -0.33
N ASN A 192 -7.61 -15.55 -0.82
CA ASN A 192 -6.59 -16.19 0.03
C ASN A 192 -5.71 -15.18 0.79
N PHE A 193 -5.72 -13.91 0.39
CA PHE A 193 -4.94 -12.84 1.01
C PHE A 193 -5.79 -11.86 1.81
N GLY A 194 -7.06 -12.21 2.06
CA GLY A 194 -7.97 -11.48 2.93
C GLY A 194 -8.42 -10.13 2.37
N GLY A 195 -8.44 -9.98 1.05
CA GLY A 195 -9.00 -8.80 0.39
C GLY A 195 -10.00 -9.18 -0.68
N HIS A 196 -10.71 -8.17 -1.17
CA HIS A 196 -11.68 -8.30 -2.26
C HIS A 196 -11.97 -6.92 -2.89
N PRO A 197 -12.53 -6.87 -4.11
CA PRO A 197 -12.96 -5.62 -4.72
C PRO A 197 -14.44 -5.30 -4.48
N GLN A 198 -14.74 -4.01 -4.40
CA GLN A 198 -16.10 -3.50 -4.56
C GLN A 198 -16.45 -3.29 -6.05
N ASN A 199 -17.68 -2.88 -6.35
CA ASN A 199 -18.27 -2.86 -7.70
C ASN A 199 -17.58 -1.93 -8.73
N THR A 200 -16.82 -0.94 -8.28
CA THR A 200 -15.96 -0.08 -9.12
C THR A 200 -14.52 -0.61 -9.25
N GLY A 201 -14.23 -1.75 -8.62
CA GLY A 201 -13.00 -2.53 -8.76
C GLY A 201 -11.85 -2.13 -7.84
N VAL A 202 -12.10 -1.25 -6.85
CA VAL A 202 -11.16 -0.98 -5.75
C VAL A 202 -11.02 -2.26 -4.94
N TYR A 203 -9.90 -2.97 -5.10
CA TYR A 203 -9.48 -4.03 -4.18
C TYR A 203 -9.08 -3.43 -2.83
N HIS A 204 -9.52 -4.02 -1.74
CA HIS A 204 -9.26 -3.46 -0.41
C HIS A 204 -9.25 -4.53 0.67
N HIS A 205 -8.73 -4.12 1.83
CA HIS A 205 -8.74 -4.89 3.05
C HIS A 205 -9.49 -4.16 4.15
N HIS A 206 -10.45 -4.84 4.77
CA HIS A 206 -11.02 -4.45 6.06
C HIS A 206 -10.31 -5.17 7.22
N ALA A 207 -9.82 -6.37 6.93
CA ALA A 207 -9.29 -7.37 7.84
C ALA A 207 -8.23 -8.21 7.12
N ALA A 208 -7.52 -9.06 7.86
CA ALA A 208 -6.76 -10.20 7.33
C ALA A 208 -5.82 -9.89 6.13
N VAL A 209 -4.93 -8.92 6.24
CA VAL A 209 -3.88 -8.61 5.23
C VAL A 209 -2.74 -9.65 5.19
N THR A 210 -3.06 -10.93 4.98
CA THR A 210 -2.14 -12.07 5.22
C THR A 210 -0.90 -12.07 4.33
N LYS A 211 -0.91 -11.33 3.23
CA LYS A 211 0.29 -11.08 2.41
C LYS A 211 1.34 -10.22 3.12
N VAL A 212 0.90 -9.30 3.96
CA VAL A 212 1.71 -8.27 4.63
C VAL A 212 1.95 -8.63 6.10
N SER A 213 0.94 -9.14 6.78
CA SER A 213 1.02 -9.51 8.20
C SER A 213 0.19 -10.76 8.48
N ASN A 214 0.75 -11.69 9.25
CA ASN A 214 0.06 -12.89 9.72
C ASN A 214 0.43 -13.20 11.17
N ASN A 215 -0.35 -12.66 12.11
CA ASN A 215 -0.15 -12.83 13.55
C ASN A 215 1.27 -12.44 14.03
N ASP A 216 1.78 -11.34 13.50
CA ASP A 216 3.11 -10.76 13.73
C ASP A 216 3.01 -9.26 14.08
N ALA A 217 4.17 -8.60 14.23
CA ALA A 217 4.29 -7.16 14.46
C ALA A 217 4.66 -6.37 13.19
N ASN A 218 4.41 -6.92 11.99
CA ASN A 218 4.81 -6.26 10.75
C ASN A 218 4.02 -4.98 10.50
N LEU A 219 4.65 -3.99 9.87
CA LEU A 219 3.99 -2.79 9.38
C LEU A 219 3.01 -3.17 8.27
N ILE A 220 1.73 -2.91 8.50
CA ILE A 220 0.67 -3.12 7.51
C ILE A 220 0.61 -1.95 6.54
N GLY A 221 0.75 -0.71 7.04
CA GLY A 221 0.58 0.49 6.24
C GLY A 221 0.49 1.77 7.06
N VAL A 222 -0.13 2.79 6.48
CA VAL A 222 -0.40 4.09 7.10
C VAL A 222 -1.85 4.50 6.90
N ILE A 223 -2.44 5.05 7.95
CA ILE A 223 -3.81 5.56 7.99
C ILE A 223 -3.85 7.03 7.55
N LEU A 224 -5.00 7.51 7.08
CA LEU A 224 -5.16 8.88 6.59
C LEU A 224 -4.82 9.97 7.60
N ASP A 225 -4.86 9.69 8.90
CA ASP A 225 -4.44 10.61 9.96
C ASP A 225 -2.93 10.59 10.24
N GLY A 226 -2.18 9.79 9.46
CA GLY A 226 -0.72 9.72 9.44
C GLY A 226 -0.12 8.73 10.43
N TYR A 227 -0.93 8.04 11.24
CA TYR A 227 -0.43 7.00 12.14
C TYR A 227 -0.23 5.66 11.41
N ALA A 228 0.82 4.95 11.79
CA ALA A 228 1.10 3.61 11.28
C ALA A 228 0.10 2.59 11.80
N ILE A 229 -0.07 1.51 11.04
CA ILE A 229 -0.86 0.34 11.44
C ILE A 229 0.01 -0.91 11.33
N TYR A 230 -0.09 -1.77 12.35
CA TYR A 230 0.69 -3.00 12.50
C TYR A 230 -0.21 -4.24 12.59
N GLY A 231 0.43 -5.41 12.49
CA GLY A 231 -0.19 -6.70 12.74
C GLY A 231 -0.78 -6.86 14.15
N LYS A 232 -1.20 -8.08 14.48
CA LYS A 232 -1.84 -8.39 15.78
C LYS A 232 -0.91 -8.20 16.97
N LYS A 233 0.40 -8.24 16.75
CA LYS A 233 1.41 -8.05 17.79
C LYS A 233 1.98 -6.64 17.72
N CYS A 234 2.45 -6.17 18.86
CA CYS A 234 3.35 -5.03 18.96
C CYS A 234 4.77 -5.55 19.11
N ASP A 235 5.69 -4.93 18.38
CA ASP A 235 7.12 -5.08 18.61
C ASP A 235 7.52 -4.29 19.86
N ASN A 236 8.55 -4.74 20.55
CA ASN A 236 9.03 -4.12 21.78
C ASN A 236 10.08 -3.01 21.53
N GLY A 237 10.07 -2.41 20.35
CA GLY A 237 11.05 -1.42 19.91
C GLY A 237 12.39 -2.03 19.51
N THR A 238 12.41 -3.32 19.14
CA THR A 238 13.66 -4.04 18.85
C THR A 238 13.63 -4.67 17.46
N ALA A 239 14.77 -5.17 17.00
CA ALA A 239 14.82 -5.96 15.76
C ALA A 239 14.50 -7.45 16.02
N ALA A 240 14.43 -7.88 17.28
CA ALA A 240 14.07 -9.25 17.62
C ALA A 240 12.56 -9.39 17.57
N THR A 241 12.07 -10.47 16.97
CA THR A 241 10.63 -10.78 16.89
C THR A 241 10.18 -11.76 17.97
N GLY A 242 11.12 -12.23 18.80
CA GLY A 242 10.87 -13.24 19.83
C GLY A 242 10.18 -12.68 21.07
N ASP A 243 10.25 -11.36 21.26
CA ASP A 243 9.62 -10.61 22.36
C ASP A 243 8.37 -9.82 21.90
N ASP A 244 7.95 -9.97 20.65
CA ASP A 244 6.68 -9.46 20.15
C ASP A 244 5.51 -10.00 21.00
N PHE A 245 4.61 -9.10 21.40
CA PHE A 245 3.49 -9.44 22.29
C PHE A 245 2.16 -9.00 21.69
N THR A 246 1.07 -9.69 22.03
CA THR A 246 -0.29 -9.21 21.73
C THR A 246 -0.63 -8.07 22.69
N PRO A 247 -0.92 -6.85 22.21
CA PRO A 247 -1.28 -5.73 23.07
C PRO A 247 -2.55 -6.02 23.88
N ALA A 248 -2.52 -5.74 25.18
CA ALA A 248 -3.67 -5.86 26.07
C ALA A 248 -4.29 -4.50 26.44
N ASP A 249 -3.71 -3.42 25.94
CA ASP A 249 -4.00 -2.02 26.27
C ASP A 249 -4.46 -1.20 25.06
N LEU A 250 -5.00 -1.85 24.02
CA LEU A 250 -5.59 -1.16 22.88
C LEU A 250 -6.83 -0.37 23.30
N ASP A 251 -6.95 0.84 22.75
CA ASP A 251 -8.16 1.65 22.87
C ASP A 251 -9.26 1.17 21.91
N ALA A 252 -10.42 1.85 21.95
CA ALA A 252 -11.56 1.53 21.10
C ALA A 252 -11.33 1.77 19.59
N LEU A 253 -10.21 2.39 19.21
CA LEU A 253 -9.81 2.62 17.83
C LEU A 253 -8.81 1.56 17.33
N HIS A 254 -8.47 0.60 18.19
CA HIS A 254 -7.47 -0.45 18.00
C HIS A 254 -6.03 0.04 18.07
N GLY A 255 -5.78 1.16 18.75
CA GLY A 255 -4.43 1.69 18.88
C GLY A 255 -3.95 1.85 20.32
N HIS A 256 -2.66 2.06 20.47
CA HIS A 256 -2.02 2.41 21.73
C HIS A 256 -0.73 3.22 21.48
N THR A 257 -0.06 3.68 22.54
CA THR A 257 1.20 4.43 22.42
C THR A 257 2.36 3.64 23.00
N LYS A 258 3.21 3.12 22.12
CA LYS A 258 4.45 2.39 22.45
C LYS A 258 5.55 2.73 21.45
N ALA A 259 6.79 2.40 21.78
CA ALA A 259 7.87 2.40 20.80
C ALA A 259 7.72 1.17 19.89
N THR A 260 8.21 1.27 18.67
CA THR A 260 8.25 0.18 17.68
C THR A 260 9.60 0.20 16.97
N VAL A 261 9.92 -0.85 16.21
CA VAL A 261 11.14 -0.92 15.40
C VAL A 261 11.28 0.27 14.43
N HIS A 262 10.17 0.87 14.01
CA HIS A 262 10.15 2.05 13.14
C HIS A 262 10.13 3.39 13.89
N PHE A 263 9.65 3.40 15.14
CA PHE A 263 9.50 4.60 15.96
C PHE A 263 10.08 4.38 17.35
N SER A 264 11.34 4.78 17.55
CA SER A 264 12.05 4.64 18.84
C SER A 264 11.46 5.50 19.96
N THR A 265 10.72 6.55 19.61
CA THR A 265 9.94 7.35 20.56
C THR A 265 8.52 6.80 20.62
N PRO A 266 7.93 6.62 21.83
CA PRO A 266 6.55 6.16 21.96
C PRO A 266 5.60 7.00 21.11
N THR A 267 4.99 6.36 20.13
CA THR A 267 4.13 6.99 19.13
C THR A 267 2.83 6.20 19.07
N TYR A 268 1.70 6.89 18.93
CA TYR A 268 0.43 6.21 18.74
C TYR A 268 0.46 5.40 17.44
N HIS A 269 -0.08 4.18 17.45
CA HIS A 269 -0.22 3.36 16.24
C HIS A 269 -1.36 2.35 16.43
N TYR A 270 -1.90 1.91 15.29
CA TYR A 270 -3.00 0.97 15.21
C TYR A 270 -2.53 -0.46 15.09
N HIS A 271 -3.40 -1.39 15.45
CA HIS A 271 -3.22 -2.82 15.30
C HIS A 271 -4.43 -3.46 14.63
N LEU A 272 -4.18 -4.51 13.84
CA LEU A 272 -5.20 -5.50 13.53
C LEU A 272 -5.69 -6.12 14.85
N ALA A 273 -6.95 -5.91 15.20
CA ALA A 273 -7.50 -6.34 16.48
C ALA A 273 -8.97 -6.75 16.38
N ALA A 274 -9.43 -7.52 17.35
CA ALA A 274 -10.82 -7.98 17.43
C ALA A 274 -11.78 -6.80 17.55
N ASP A 275 -12.74 -6.72 16.64
CA ASP A 275 -13.76 -5.69 16.61
C ASP A 275 -15.13 -6.28 17.00
N ALA A 276 -15.66 -5.85 18.14
CA ALA A 276 -16.97 -6.31 18.61
C ALA A 276 -18.12 -5.88 17.69
N THR A 277 -17.99 -4.75 16.97
CA THR A 277 -19.00 -4.25 16.05
C THR A 277 -19.03 -5.05 14.76
N ALA A 278 -17.85 -5.45 14.27
CA ALA A 278 -17.73 -6.22 13.02
C ALA A 278 -17.83 -7.74 13.23
N GLY A 279 -17.56 -8.24 14.45
CA GLY A 279 -17.56 -9.67 14.80
C GLY A 279 -16.33 -10.43 14.29
N ILE A 280 -15.33 -9.72 13.75
CA ILE A 280 -14.06 -10.25 13.26
C ILE A 280 -12.92 -9.29 13.63
N ASP A 281 -11.66 -9.66 13.39
CA ASP A 281 -10.57 -8.69 13.51
C ASP A 281 -10.64 -7.67 12.38
N THR A 282 -10.41 -6.38 12.67
CA THR A 282 -10.35 -5.31 11.67
C THR A 282 -9.12 -4.45 11.84
N LEU A 283 -8.71 -3.80 10.75
CA LEU A 283 -7.54 -2.94 10.71
C LEU A 283 -7.70 -1.66 11.55
N MET A 284 -8.93 -1.24 11.81
CA MET A 284 -9.20 -0.03 12.59
C MET A 284 -10.65 -0.03 13.05
N GLY A 285 -10.92 0.61 14.19
CA GLY A 285 -12.28 0.93 14.62
C GLY A 285 -12.98 2.01 13.77
N SER A 286 -14.09 2.52 14.29
CA SER A 286 -15.01 3.40 13.54
C SER A 286 -14.58 4.86 13.42
N PHE A 287 -13.49 5.27 14.07
CA PHE A 287 -13.05 6.67 14.12
C PHE A 287 -11.53 6.80 13.99
N PHE A 288 -11.08 7.90 13.40
CA PHE A 288 -9.67 8.27 13.38
C PHE A 288 -9.22 8.83 14.73
N TYR A 289 -7.98 8.55 15.11
CA TYR A 289 -7.37 9.09 16.32
C TYR A 289 -6.86 10.51 16.06
N GLY A 290 -6.23 10.73 14.90
CA GLY A 290 -5.59 11.97 14.52
C GLY A 290 -6.44 12.92 13.69
N VAL A 291 -5.82 14.05 13.32
CA VAL A 291 -6.33 14.94 12.28
C VAL A 291 -6.17 14.26 10.93
N VAL A 292 -7.29 13.98 10.27
CA VAL A 292 -7.32 13.24 9.01
C VAL A 292 -6.79 14.10 7.86
N GLY A 293 -5.97 13.50 7.01
CA GLY A 293 -5.60 14.04 5.71
C GLY A 293 -6.73 13.85 4.68
N SER A 294 -6.37 13.53 3.45
CA SER A 294 -7.36 13.35 2.36
C SER A 294 -7.01 12.20 1.44
N VAL A 295 -8.04 11.64 0.81
CA VAL A 295 -7.92 10.67 -0.29
C VAL A 295 -8.75 11.13 -1.47
N SER A 296 -8.25 10.88 -2.68
CA SER A 296 -9.01 10.97 -3.94
C SER A 296 -8.69 9.76 -4.82
N ASN A 297 -9.56 9.46 -5.78
CA ASN A 297 -9.40 8.39 -6.78
C ASN A 297 -9.95 8.86 -8.12
#